data_AF-A0A937B6K8-F1
#
_entry.id   AF-A0A937B6K8-F1
#
_cell.length_a   1.000
_cell.length_b   1.000
_cell.length_c   1.000
_cell.angle_alpha   90.00
_cell.angle_beta   90.00
_cell.angle_gamma   90.00
#
_symmetry.space_group_name_H-M   'P 1'
#
loop_
_entity.id
_entity.type
_entity.pdbx_description
1 polymer ?
#
loop_
_entity_poly.entity_id
_entity_poly.type
_entity_poly.pdbx_seq_one_letter_code
_entity_poly.pdbx_strand_id
1 'polypeptide(L)'
;MVIKIFTYETKTDFAKLRQYGKSQGNWIIDPIMGSYFPAKALQLLGKDITQDILGDVEFGETAPDNKNKIEFISESRLKELTKVQSKEFDLSRLIRLCEEINDNFNRQNYFSVGAIGRTILNHIPPIFGCNNFDQVASNVGSKSMKASLNHLNTSLNNIADSFLHEQIRKRETLPNGTQVDFRQDLDRLLEAIVGHLK
;
A
#
# COMPACT_ATOMS: atom_id res chain seq x y z
N MET A 1 7.70 -5.58 -8.36
CA MET A 1 6.67 -5.34 -9.38
C MET A 1 5.47 -6.20 -9.04
N VAL A 2 4.41 -5.62 -8.47
CA VAL A 2 3.20 -6.38 -8.11
C VAL A 2 2.25 -6.28 -9.29
N ILE A 3 2.02 -7.41 -9.94
CA ILE A 3 1.11 -7.54 -11.08
C ILE A 3 -0.32 -7.55 -10.51
N LYS A 4 -1.13 -6.54 -10.80
CA LYS A 4 -2.58 -6.60 -10.60
C LYS A 4 -3.23 -6.69 -11.97
N ILE A 5 -3.45 -7.92 -12.45
CA ILE A 5 -4.26 -8.20 -13.64
C ILE A 5 -5.71 -8.17 -13.19
N PHE A 6 -6.41 -7.05 -13.28
CA PHE A 6 -7.87 -6.97 -13.47
C PHE A 6 -8.19 -5.49 -13.72
N THR A 7 -8.52 -5.15 -14.96
CA THR A 7 -9.19 -3.87 -15.26
C THR A 7 -10.60 -3.95 -14.67
N TYR A 8 -11.10 -2.83 -14.14
CA TYR A 8 -12.46 -2.73 -13.57
C TYR A 8 -13.56 -2.64 -14.63
N GLU A 9 -13.23 -2.64 -15.93
CA GLU A 9 -14.22 -2.61 -16.99
C GLU A 9 -14.76 -4.02 -17.25
N THR A 10 -16.01 -4.24 -16.86
CA THR A 10 -16.73 -5.51 -16.96
C THR A 10 -17.10 -5.93 -18.40
N LYS A 11 -16.66 -5.18 -19.42
CA LYS A 11 -17.00 -5.46 -20.83
C LYS A 11 -15.79 -5.29 -21.73
N THR A 12 -15.08 -6.39 -21.97
CA THR A 12 -14.08 -6.47 -23.06
C THR A 12 -14.78 -6.35 -24.41
N ASP A 13 -14.27 -5.49 -25.30
CA ASP A 13 -14.67 -5.47 -26.70
C ASP A 13 -14.14 -6.73 -27.41
N PHE A 14 -14.98 -7.76 -27.48
CA PHE A 14 -14.68 -9.03 -28.11
C PHE A 14 -14.34 -8.91 -29.61
N ALA A 15 -14.77 -7.85 -30.29
CA ALA A 15 -14.43 -7.64 -31.69
C ALA A 15 -12.95 -7.25 -31.85
N LYS A 16 -12.48 -6.31 -31.01
CA LYS A 16 -11.07 -5.91 -30.96
C LYS A 16 -10.15 -7.07 -30.55
N LEU A 17 -10.53 -7.82 -29.51
CA LEU A 17 -9.77 -8.98 -29.05
C LEU A 17 -9.65 -10.06 -30.14
N ARG A 18 -10.74 -10.31 -30.88
CA ARG A 18 -10.74 -11.24 -32.01
C ARG A 18 -9.82 -10.78 -33.15
N GLN A 19 -9.79 -9.49 -33.47
CA GLN A 19 -8.91 -8.94 -34.50
C GLN A 19 -7.43 -9.09 -34.13
N TYR A 20 -7.09 -8.82 -32.87
CA TYR A 20 -5.74 -9.02 -32.34
C TYR A 20 -5.33 -10.51 -32.35
N GLY A 21 -6.21 -11.41 -31.93
CA GLY A 21 -5.94 -12.85 -31.99
C GLY A 21 -5.65 -13.37 -33.40
N LYS A 22 -6.37 -12.84 -34.40
CA LYS A 22 -6.13 -13.15 -35.82
C LYS A 22 -4.78 -12.66 -36.30
N SER A 23 -4.35 -11.44 -35.93
CA SER A 23 -3.06 -10.89 -36.36
C SER A 23 -1.86 -11.64 -35.79
N GLN A 24 -2.02 -12.26 -34.62
CA GLN A 24 -0.99 -13.05 -33.94
C GLN A 24 -1.01 -14.56 -34.29
N GLY A 25 -1.87 -15.00 -35.23
CA GLY A 25 -1.99 -16.41 -35.61
C GLY A 25 -2.55 -17.32 -34.51
N ASN A 26 -3.13 -16.75 -33.46
CA ASN A 26 -3.59 -17.43 -32.26
C ASN A 26 -5.11 -17.67 -32.25
N TRP A 27 -5.77 -17.46 -33.39
CA TRP A 27 -7.21 -17.62 -33.55
C TRP A 27 -7.50 -18.81 -34.48
N ILE A 28 -8.14 -19.84 -33.93
CA ILE A 28 -8.47 -21.06 -34.68
C ILE A 28 -9.93 -20.99 -35.12
N ILE A 29 -10.19 -21.40 -36.37
CA ILE A 29 -11.53 -21.61 -36.89
C ILE A 29 -11.70 -23.13 -37.05
N ASP A 30 -12.48 -23.72 -36.16
CA ASP A 30 -12.78 -25.15 -36.18
C ASP A 30 -14.20 -25.39 -36.73
N PRO A 31 -14.40 -26.37 -37.62
CA PRO A 31 -15.72 -26.65 -38.20
C PRO A 31 -16.78 -27.12 -37.19
N ILE A 32 -16.38 -27.63 -36.02
CA ILE A 32 -17.25 -28.25 -35.02
C ILE A 32 -17.41 -27.34 -33.80
N MET A 33 -16.31 -26.80 -33.28
CA MET A 33 -16.26 -25.97 -32.07
C MET A 33 -16.42 -24.47 -32.37
N GLY A 34 -16.45 -24.09 -33.65
CA GLY A 34 -16.48 -22.69 -34.06
C GLY A 34 -15.12 -22.00 -33.89
N SER A 35 -15.14 -20.68 -33.75
CA SER A 35 -13.93 -19.86 -33.72
C SER A 35 -13.49 -19.55 -32.28
N TYR A 36 -12.29 -19.97 -31.88
CA TYR A 36 -11.80 -19.86 -30.51
C TYR A 36 -10.29 -19.62 -30.41
N PHE A 37 -9.83 -19.24 -29.20
CA PHE A 37 -8.41 -19.21 -28.84
C PHE A 37 -7.99 -20.56 -28.26
N PRO A 38 -6.93 -21.20 -28.77
CA PRO A 38 -6.42 -22.43 -28.18
C PRO A 38 -5.90 -22.16 -26.76
N ALA A 39 -6.06 -23.14 -25.86
CA ALA A 39 -5.64 -23.03 -24.46
C ALA A 39 -4.18 -22.56 -24.31
N LYS A 40 -3.30 -22.99 -25.22
CA LYS A 40 -1.89 -22.56 -25.26
C LYS A 40 -1.71 -21.06 -25.55
N ALA A 41 -2.58 -20.46 -26.37
CA ALA A 41 -2.57 -19.02 -26.62
C ALA A 41 -3.16 -18.24 -25.44
N LEU A 42 -4.19 -18.79 -24.77
CA LEU A 42 -4.71 -18.21 -23.53
C LEU A 42 -3.68 -18.27 -22.39
N GLN A 43 -2.75 -19.24 -22.39
CA GLN A 43 -1.62 -19.29 -21.46
C GLN A 43 -0.53 -18.23 -21.75
N LEU A 44 -0.51 -17.63 -22.95
CA LEU A 44 0.38 -16.51 -23.29
C LEU A 44 -0.21 -15.17 -22.86
N LEU A 45 -1.55 -15.06 -22.75
CA LEU A 45 -2.23 -13.92 -22.13
C LEU A 45 -1.86 -13.87 -20.64
N GLY A 46 -0.90 -13.01 -20.31
CA GLY A 46 -0.33 -12.85 -18.97
C GLY A 46 1.16 -13.20 -18.86
N LYS A 47 1.73 -13.90 -19.84
CA LYS A 47 3.19 -14.14 -19.91
C LYS A 47 3.94 -13.00 -20.60
N ASP A 48 3.34 -12.40 -21.62
CA ASP A 48 3.92 -11.28 -22.37
C ASP A 48 3.22 -9.96 -22.01
N ILE A 49 3.16 -9.65 -20.71
CA ILE A 49 2.79 -8.30 -20.28
C ILE A 49 3.99 -7.39 -20.60
N THR A 50 4.03 -6.85 -21.81
CA THR A 50 5.06 -5.90 -22.29
C THR A 50 4.66 -4.46 -21.96
N GLN A 51 5.60 -3.51 -22.04
CA GLN A 51 5.28 -2.09 -21.84
C GLN A 51 4.26 -1.54 -22.84
N ASP A 52 4.10 -2.17 -24.01
CA ASP A 52 3.07 -1.80 -24.99
C ASP A 52 1.64 -2.15 -24.51
N ILE A 53 1.52 -3.08 -23.54
CA ILE A 53 0.25 -3.48 -22.91
C ILE A 53 0.06 -2.79 -21.55
N LEU A 54 1.15 -2.51 -20.83
CA LEU A 54 1.11 -1.85 -19.52
C LEU A 54 1.14 -0.33 -19.57
N GLY A 55 1.65 0.28 -20.65
CA GLY A 55 1.68 1.72 -20.85
C GLY A 55 0.29 2.33 -20.77
N ASP A 56 0.18 3.67 -20.75
CA ASP A 56 -1.11 4.37 -20.80
C ASP A 56 -1.82 4.12 -22.15
N VAL A 57 -2.40 2.94 -22.29
CA VAL A 57 -3.16 2.45 -23.44
C VAL A 57 -4.58 2.13 -22.98
N GLU A 58 -5.49 1.91 -23.92
CA GLU A 58 -6.90 1.62 -23.66
C GLU A 58 -7.14 0.43 -22.68
N PHE A 59 -6.13 -0.42 -22.43
CA PHE A 59 -6.22 -1.66 -21.66
C PHE A 59 -5.24 -1.76 -20.47
N GLY A 60 -4.48 -0.70 -20.18
CA GLY A 60 -3.49 -0.64 -19.11
C GLY A 60 -3.15 0.80 -18.74
N GLU A 61 -2.82 1.04 -17.47
CA GLU A 61 -2.26 2.33 -17.05
C GLU A 61 -0.89 2.06 -16.44
N THR A 62 0.11 2.79 -16.92
CA THR A 62 1.37 2.91 -16.19
C THR A 62 1.13 3.90 -15.07
N ALA A 63 1.10 3.42 -13.83
CA ALA A 63 1.33 4.35 -12.72
C ALA A 63 2.68 5.04 -13.01
N PRO A 64 2.77 6.38 -12.99
CA PRO A 64 4.00 7.07 -13.32
C PRO A 64 5.12 6.47 -12.49
N ASP A 65 6.18 5.99 -13.16
CA ASP A 65 7.41 5.59 -12.50
C ASP A 65 8.01 6.88 -11.95
N ASN A 66 7.54 7.22 -10.74
CA ASN A 66 7.89 8.44 -10.08
C ASN A 66 9.36 8.24 -9.71
N LYS A 67 10.28 8.71 -10.58
CA LYS A 67 11.72 8.77 -10.29
C LYS A 67 12.02 9.53 -9.00
N ASN A 68 11.01 10.22 -8.44
CA ASN A 68 10.97 10.79 -7.10
C ASN A 68 9.90 10.10 -6.22
N LYS A 69 9.92 8.78 -6.08
CA LYS A 69 9.07 8.08 -5.11
C LYS A 69 9.44 8.60 -3.71
N ILE A 70 8.50 9.22 -3.03
CA ILE A 70 8.72 9.68 -1.67
C ILE A 70 8.60 8.45 -0.77
N GLU A 71 9.70 8.09 -0.12
CA GLU A 71 9.68 7.10 0.95
C GLU A 71 9.00 7.73 2.17
N PHE A 72 7.79 7.26 2.49
CA PHE A 72 7.12 7.67 3.73
C PHE A 72 7.82 7.05 4.94
N ILE A 73 8.15 5.77 4.80
CA ILE A 73 9.03 5.02 5.69
C ILE A 73 10.25 4.63 4.87
N SER A 74 11.42 4.94 5.39
CA SER A 74 12.69 4.68 4.70
C SER A 74 12.91 3.19 4.44
N GLU A 75 13.52 2.86 3.31
CA GLU A 75 13.89 1.47 3.02
C GLU A 75 14.86 0.89 4.05
N SER A 76 15.76 1.72 4.60
CA SER A 76 16.69 1.31 5.65
C SER A 76 15.95 0.85 6.90
N ARG A 77 14.93 1.59 7.34
CA ARG A 77 14.12 1.21 8.52
C ARG A 77 13.33 -0.08 8.28
N LEU A 78 12.74 -0.26 7.10
CA LEU A 78 12.07 -1.53 6.76
C LEU A 78 13.06 -2.72 6.79
N LYS A 79 14.28 -2.53 6.28
CA LYS A 79 15.35 -3.53 6.34
C LYS A 79 15.80 -3.82 7.78
N GLU A 80 15.76 -2.84 8.68
CA GLU A 80 16.03 -3.06 10.10
C GLU A 80 14.93 -3.90 10.75
N LEU A 81 13.65 -3.57 10.51
CA LEU A 81 12.50 -4.30 11.07
C LEU A 81 12.47 -5.76 10.62
N THR A 82 12.77 -6.04 9.34
CA THR A 82 12.81 -7.42 8.82
C THR A 82 13.95 -8.27 9.41
N LYS A 83 14.98 -7.63 9.98
CA LYS A 83 16.12 -8.30 10.62
C LYS A 83 15.93 -8.50 12.13
N VAL A 84 14.93 -7.89 12.74
CA VAL A 84 14.61 -8.11 14.15
C VAL A 84 14.17 -9.56 14.34
N GLN A 85 14.87 -10.28 15.21
CA GLN A 85 14.51 -11.65 15.59
C GLN A 85 13.97 -11.61 17.02
N SER A 86 12.64 -11.59 17.16
CA SER A 86 11.97 -11.75 18.46
C SER A 86 11.39 -13.15 18.58
N LYS A 87 11.51 -13.75 19.77
CA LYS A 87 10.83 -15.01 20.09
C LYS A 87 9.37 -14.82 20.49
N GLU A 88 9.00 -13.60 20.89
CA GLU A 88 7.70 -13.29 21.49
C GLU A 88 6.78 -12.58 20.49
N PHE A 89 7.33 -11.85 19.53
CA PHE A 89 6.56 -11.02 18.60
C PHE A 89 6.87 -11.31 17.14
N ASP A 90 5.82 -11.55 16.35
CA ASP A 90 5.88 -11.58 14.89
C ASP A 90 5.58 -10.18 14.32
N LEU A 91 6.58 -9.58 13.65
CA LEU A 91 6.47 -8.26 13.05
C LEU A 91 5.90 -8.24 11.63
N SER A 92 5.53 -9.40 11.07
CA SER A 92 5.03 -9.51 9.68
C SER A 92 3.87 -8.55 9.40
N ARG A 93 2.94 -8.39 10.35
CA ARG A 93 1.83 -7.43 10.22
C ARG A 93 2.34 -5.99 10.21
N LEU A 94 3.22 -5.61 11.14
CA LEU A 94 3.75 -4.25 11.21
C LEU A 94 4.49 -3.88 9.91
N ILE A 95 5.37 -4.77 9.45
CA ILE A 95 6.12 -4.60 8.20
C ILE A 95 5.15 -4.40 7.04
N ARG A 96 4.09 -5.21 6.96
CA ARG A 96 3.10 -5.09 5.90
C ARG A 96 2.36 -3.75 5.93
N LEU A 97 1.93 -3.29 7.11
CA LEU A 97 1.29 -1.98 7.26
C LEU A 97 2.23 -0.84 6.84
N CYS A 98 3.53 -0.95 7.17
CA CYS A 98 4.54 0.02 6.73
C CYS A 98 4.70 0.06 5.20
N GLU A 99 4.74 -1.10 4.53
CA GLU A 99 4.76 -1.18 3.06
C GLU A 99 3.51 -0.56 2.44
N GLU A 100 2.33 -0.81 3.04
CA GLU A 100 1.06 -0.27 2.56
C GLU A 100 0.99 1.25 2.73
N ILE A 101 1.52 1.83 3.81
CA ILE A 101 1.64 3.29 3.95
C ILE A 101 2.49 3.86 2.80
N ASN A 102 3.64 3.24 2.51
CA ASN A 102 4.51 3.68 1.43
C ASN A 102 3.80 3.64 0.06
N ASP A 103 3.07 2.58 -0.26
CA ASP A 103 2.32 2.47 -1.52
C ASP A 103 1.17 3.50 -1.57
N ASN A 104 0.38 3.60 -0.50
CA ASN A 104 -0.77 4.53 -0.45
C ASN A 104 -0.35 5.99 -0.52
N PHE A 105 0.73 6.39 0.15
CA PHE A 105 1.21 7.76 0.10
C PHE A 105 1.66 8.15 -1.32
N ASN A 106 2.40 7.26 -2.00
CA ASN A 106 2.85 7.51 -3.37
C ASN A 106 1.69 7.54 -4.39
N ARG A 107 0.60 6.82 -4.11
CA ARG A 107 -0.64 6.86 -4.89
C ARG A 107 -1.59 7.98 -4.48
N GLN A 108 -1.20 8.82 -3.52
CA GLN A 108 -2.03 9.91 -2.97
C GLN A 108 -3.34 9.43 -2.31
N ASN A 109 -3.38 8.18 -1.84
CA ASN A 109 -4.50 7.60 -1.10
C ASN A 109 -4.46 8.03 0.38
N TYR A 110 -4.60 9.33 0.64
CA TYR A 110 -4.29 9.92 1.95
C TYR A 110 -5.25 9.49 3.07
N PHE A 111 -6.52 9.20 2.77
CA PHE A 111 -7.44 8.59 3.74
C PHE A 111 -6.88 7.26 4.27
N SER A 112 -6.38 6.41 3.38
CA SER A 112 -5.76 5.13 3.73
C SER A 112 -4.48 5.32 4.54
N VAL A 113 -3.67 6.32 4.23
CA VAL A 113 -2.45 6.64 5.01
C VAL A 113 -2.80 6.91 6.48
N GLY A 114 -3.79 7.77 6.74
CA GLY A 114 -4.27 8.04 8.10
C GLY A 114 -4.85 6.81 8.79
N ALA A 115 -5.70 6.05 8.09
CA ALA A 115 -6.33 4.83 8.62
C ALA A 115 -5.31 3.75 9.00
N ILE A 116 -4.30 3.52 8.15
CA ILE A 116 -3.24 2.55 8.41
C ILE A 116 -2.34 3.06 9.53
N GLY A 117 -2.02 4.35 9.58
CA GLY A 117 -1.29 4.96 10.70
C GLY A 117 -1.98 4.67 12.03
N ARG A 118 -3.29 4.93 12.14
CA ARG A 118 -4.09 4.62 13.34
C ARG A 118 -4.07 3.14 13.69
N THR A 119 -4.14 2.28 12.68
CA THR A 119 -4.04 0.82 12.83
C THR A 119 -2.69 0.41 13.43
N ILE A 120 -1.59 1.00 12.97
CA ILE A 120 -0.25 0.79 13.54
C ILE A 120 -0.23 1.16 15.02
N LEU A 121 -0.73 2.35 15.40
CA LEU A 121 -0.74 2.78 16.80
C LEU A 121 -1.52 1.84 17.73
N ASN A 122 -2.61 1.24 17.23
CA ASN A 122 -3.44 0.33 18.01
C ASN A 122 -2.78 -1.05 18.24
N HIS A 123 -1.89 -1.48 17.35
CA HIS A 123 -1.27 -2.81 17.42
C HIS A 123 0.10 -2.84 18.12
N ILE A 124 0.71 -1.68 18.35
CA ILE A 124 2.04 -1.57 18.97
C ILE A 124 2.07 -1.79 20.49
N PRO A 125 1.09 -1.37 21.31
CA PRO A 125 1.24 -1.38 22.77
C PRO A 125 1.73 -2.70 23.39
N PRO A 126 1.29 -3.88 22.93
CA PRO A 126 1.79 -5.15 23.44
C PRO A 126 3.30 -5.35 23.31
N ILE A 127 3.93 -4.80 22.26
CA ILE A 127 5.40 -4.87 22.06
C ILE A 127 6.15 -4.27 23.26
N PHE A 128 5.58 -3.25 23.90
CA PHE A 128 6.17 -2.56 25.04
C PHE A 128 5.51 -2.94 26.38
N GLY A 129 4.72 -4.01 26.42
CA GLY A 129 3.97 -4.41 27.63
C GLY A 129 2.94 -3.36 28.09
N CYS A 130 2.46 -2.51 27.19
CA CYS A 130 1.52 -1.44 27.46
C CYS A 130 0.09 -1.82 26.98
N ASN A 131 -0.93 -1.24 27.60
CA ASN A 131 -2.33 -1.50 27.24
C ASN A 131 -2.84 -0.63 26.09
N ASN A 132 -2.27 0.56 25.93
CA ASN A 132 -2.66 1.52 24.91
C ASN A 132 -1.46 2.37 24.47
N PHE A 133 -1.65 3.15 23.41
CA PHE A 133 -0.55 3.95 22.86
C PHE A 133 -0.19 5.17 23.72
N ASP A 134 -1.11 5.69 24.55
CA ASP A 134 -0.81 6.76 25.50
C ASP A 134 0.27 6.34 26.52
N GLN A 135 0.18 5.09 26.99
CA GLN A 135 1.19 4.50 27.86
C GLN A 135 2.53 4.32 27.14
N VAL A 136 2.51 3.89 25.87
CA VAL A 136 3.74 3.79 25.06
C VAL A 136 4.40 5.16 24.94
N ALA A 137 3.65 6.18 24.53
CA ALA A 137 4.15 7.53 24.33
C ALA A 137 4.69 8.19 25.63
N SER A 138 4.17 7.78 26.78
CA SER A 138 4.59 8.30 28.10
C SER A 138 5.80 7.55 28.69
N ASN A 139 5.96 6.28 28.37
CA ASN A 139 6.94 5.41 29.05
C ASN A 139 8.17 5.08 28.21
N VAL A 140 8.08 5.07 26.88
CA VAL A 140 9.15 4.59 25.99
C VAL A 140 10.18 5.68 25.68
N GLY A 141 11.47 5.33 25.85
CA GLY A 141 12.60 6.12 25.37
C GLY A 141 12.94 7.37 26.18
N SER A 142 13.75 8.23 25.59
CA SER A 142 14.21 9.49 26.19
C SER A 142 13.10 10.56 26.20
N LYS A 143 13.33 11.68 26.90
CA LYS A 143 12.39 12.81 26.93
C LYS A 143 11.99 13.29 25.53
N SER A 144 12.92 13.34 24.58
CA SER A 144 12.64 13.77 23.21
C SER A 144 11.84 12.73 22.43
N MET A 145 12.13 11.44 22.61
CA MET A 145 11.36 10.36 22.00
C MET A 145 9.91 10.37 22.50
N LYS A 146 9.70 10.51 23.81
CA LYS A 146 8.37 10.67 24.40
C LYS A 146 7.61 11.86 23.81
N ALA A 147 8.28 12.99 23.59
CA ALA A 147 7.66 14.15 22.96
C ALA A 147 7.19 13.85 21.53
N SER A 148 8.03 13.21 20.70
CA SER A 148 7.65 12.76 19.35
C SER A 148 6.49 11.76 19.38
N LEU A 149 6.51 10.76 20.26
CA LEU A 149 5.43 9.77 20.33
C LEU A 149 4.11 10.38 20.81
N ASN A 150 4.13 11.34 21.72
CA ASN A 150 2.93 12.07 22.15
C ASN A 150 2.37 12.94 21.02
N HIS A 151 3.25 13.60 20.25
CA HIS A 151 2.85 14.37 19.09
C HIS A 151 2.21 13.46 18.02
N LEU A 152 2.85 12.33 17.69
CA LEU A 152 2.30 11.32 16.78
C LEU A 152 0.92 10.87 17.22
N ASN A 153 0.79 10.45 18.48
CA ASN A 153 -0.46 9.94 19.02
C ASN A 153 -1.59 10.97 18.90
N THR A 154 -1.33 12.21 19.32
CA THR A 154 -2.34 13.27 19.31
C THR A 154 -2.74 13.65 17.89
N SER A 155 -1.75 13.93 17.03
CA SER A 155 -1.99 14.41 15.67
C SER A 155 -2.67 13.34 14.82
N LEU A 156 -2.07 12.12 14.76
CA LEU A 156 -2.57 11.04 13.92
C LEU A 156 -3.94 10.54 14.36
N ASN A 157 -4.23 10.47 15.67
CA ASN A 157 -5.56 10.08 16.12
C ASN A 157 -6.61 11.09 15.66
N ASN A 158 -6.38 12.38 15.83
CA ASN A 158 -7.35 13.41 15.42
C ASN A 158 -7.58 13.41 13.90
N ILE A 159 -6.51 13.26 13.11
CA ILE A 159 -6.58 13.19 11.65
C ILE A 159 -7.33 11.92 11.21
N ALA A 160 -6.96 10.77 11.74
CA ALA A 160 -7.58 9.50 11.36
C ALA A 160 -9.04 9.41 11.83
N ASP A 161 -9.37 9.95 13.00
CA ASP A 161 -10.75 9.99 13.51
C ASP A 161 -11.65 10.79 12.56
N SER A 162 -11.18 11.96 12.12
CA SER A 162 -11.85 12.79 11.11
C SER A 162 -12.10 12.00 9.81
N PHE A 163 -11.10 11.25 9.34
CA PHE A 163 -11.18 10.48 8.09
C PHE A 163 -12.09 9.26 8.16
N LEU A 164 -12.19 8.64 9.33
CA LEU A 164 -12.87 7.35 9.51
C LEU A 164 -14.30 7.50 10.03
N HIS A 165 -14.60 8.60 10.72
CA HIS A 165 -15.85 8.74 11.46
C HIS A 165 -16.70 9.94 11.03
N GLU A 166 -16.13 10.94 10.36
CA GLU A 166 -16.96 12.04 9.85
C GLU A 166 -17.87 11.59 8.70
N GLN A 167 -19.09 12.10 8.70
CA GLN A 167 -20.06 11.86 7.65
C GLN A 167 -19.84 12.81 6.47
N ILE A 168 -20.19 12.33 5.26
CA ILE A 168 -20.12 13.11 4.02
C ILE A 168 -20.96 14.39 4.15
N ARG A 169 -20.34 15.53 3.83
CA ARG A 169 -20.89 16.89 3.88
C ARG A 169 -21.24 17.39 2.49
N LYS A 170 -21.98 18.51 2.42
CA LYS A 170 -22.39 19.15 1.16
C LYS A 170 -21.22 19.70 0.35
N ARG A 171 -20.10 20.03 1.01
CA ARG A 171 -18.84 20.48 0.39
C ARG A 171 -17.72 19.78 1.13
N GLU A 172 -16.91 19.06 0.37
CA GLU A 172 -15.77 18.29 0.87
C GLU A 172 -14.47 18.97 0.48
N THR A 173 -13.49 18.87 1.38
CA THR A 173 -12.09 19.17 1.08
C THR A 173 -11.33 17.88 1.31
N LEU A 174 -10.72 17.35 0.25
CA LEU A 174 -9.97 16.11 0.35
C LEU A 174 -8.65 16.31 1.12
N PRO A 175 -8.20 15.30 1.88
CA PRO A 175 -6.91 15.35 2.53
C PRO A 175 -5.79 15.49 1.49
N ASN A 176 -4.73 16.17 1.89
CA ASN A 176 -3.50 16.27 1.11
C ASN A 176 -2.31 15.65 1.86
N GLY A 177 -1.18 15.53 1.17
CA GLY A 177 0.04 14.92 1.72
C GLY A 177 0.52 15.59 3.00
N THR A 178 0.40 16.92 3.13
CA THR A 178 0.81 17.67 4.33
C THR A 178 -0.01 17.26 5.56
N GLN A 179 -1.32 17.07 5.39
CA GLN A 179 -2.20 16.69 6.50
C GLN A 179 -1.91 15.30 7.05
N VAL A 180 -1.32 14.41 6.25
CA VAL A 180 -1.00 13.03 6.66
C VAL A 180 0.51 12.81 6.79
N ASP A 181 1.30 13.87 6.84
CA ASP A 181 2.75 13.77 6.97
C ASP A 181 3.15 13.64 8.44
N PHE A 182 3.22 12.41 8.92
CA PHE A 182 3.71 12.04 10.25
C PHE A 182 4.97 11.17 10.17
N ARG A 183 5.73 11.29 9.08
CA ARG A 183 6.89 10.42 8.76
C ARG A 183 7.95 10.44 9.84
N GLN A 184 8.26 11.63 10.36
CA GLN A 184 9.33 11.85 11.33
C GLN A 184 9.03 11.13 12.65
N ASP A 185 7.82 11.29 13.18
CA ASP A 185 7.47 10.67 14.45
C ASP A 185 7.17 9.17 14.30
N LEU A 186 6.64 8.73 13.16
CA LEU A 186 6.52 7.30 12.88
C LEU A 186 7.90 6.64 12.78
N ASP A 187 8.89 7.27 12.14
CA ASP A 187 10.26 6.75 12.15
C ASP A 187 10.79 6.65 13.58
N ARG A 188 10.56 7.64 14.45
CA ARG A 188 10.93 7.53 15.88
C ARG A 188 10.29 6.34 16.59
N LEU A 189 9.03 6.02 16.27
CA LEU A 189 8.35 4.86 16.81
C LEU A 189 8.97 3.54 16.32
N LEU A 190 9.23 3.43 15.02
CA LEU A 190 9.86 2.25 14.44
C LEU A 190 11.30 2.06 14.99
N GLU A 191 12.00 3.16 15.29
CA GLU A 191 13.35 3.16 15.90
C GLU A 191 13.27 2.53 17.29
N ALA A 192 12.29 2.96 18.09
CA ALA A 192 12.05 2.44 19.43
C ALA A 192 11.71 0.94 19.40
N ILE A 193 10.89 0.48 18.44
CA ILE A 193 10.54 -0.94 18.28
C ILE A 193 11.78 -1.77 17.97
N VAL A 194 12.58 -1.33 16.99
CA VAL A 194 13.83 -2.00 16.62
C VAL A 194 14.79 -2.06 17.81
N GLY A 195 14.91 -0.97 18.59
CA GLY A 195 15.77 -0.93 19.78
C GLY A 195 15.25 -1.77 20.96
N HIS A 196 13.94 -1.97 21.08
CA HIS A 196 13.35 -2.75 22.16
C HIS A 196 13.40 -4.26 21.92
N LEU A 197 13.36 -4.69 20.66
CA LEU A 197 13.29 -6.10 20.26
C LEU A 197 14.64 -6.68 19.80
N LYS A 198 15.68 -5.87 19.69
CA LYS A 198 17.07 -6.32 19.47
C LYS A 198 17.68 -6.80 20.78
#